data_AF-A0A2V5Q8P6-F1
#
_entry.id   AF-A0A2V5Q8P6-F1
#
_cell.length_a   1.000
_cell.length_b   1.000
_cell.length_c   1.000
_cell.angle_alpha   90.00
_cell.angle_beta   90.00
_cell.angle_gamma   90.00
#
_symmetry.space_group_name_H-M   'P 1'
#
loop_
_entity.id
_entity.type
_entity.pdbx_description
1 polymer ?
#
loop_
_entity_poly.entity_id
_entity_poly.type
_entity_poly.pdbx_seq_one_letter_code
_entity_poly.pdbx_strand_id
1 'polypeptide(L)'
;KDGEGGEAREHPISNPDERKDWARDAKLFEADTAHFDYDRSTIKAEDKPKVAAVADYLKANSQDALQIDGHADERGTEEYNRSLGERRALALRDEL
;
A
#
# COMPACT_ATOMS: atom_id res chain seq x y z
N LYS A 1 -14.23 38.56 -12.95
CA LYS A 1 -13.72 38.36 -11.59
C LYS A 1 -14.41 37.10 -11.11
N ASP A 2 -14.08 35.96 -11.71
CA ASP A 2 -14.94 34.78 -11.61
C ASP A 2 -14.02 33.59 -11.41
N GLY A 3 -14.06 33.07 -10.19
CA GLY A 3 -13.33 31.88 -9.79
C GLY A 3 -14.24 30.67 -9.87
N GLU A 4 -13.66 29.55 -10.27
CA GLU A 4 -14.10 28.20 -9.97
C GLU A 4 -12.78 27.47 -9.68
N GLY A 5 -12.42 27.30 -8.41
CA GLY A 5 -12.93 26.19 -7.63
C GLY A 5 -11.98 25.01 -7.83
N GLY A 6 -10.72 25.17 -7.41
CA GLY A 6 -9.77 24.07 -7.38
C GLY A 6 -10.25 23.08 -6.31
N GLU A 7 -10.95 22.04 -6.76
CA GLU A 7 -11.45 20.99 -5.89
C GLU A 7 -10.29 20.39 -5.11
N ALA A 8 -10.49 20.31 -3.80
CA ALA A 8 -9.50 19.91 -2.84
C ALA A 8 -8.94 18.52 -3.20
N ARG A 9 -7.62 18.38 -3.08
CA ARG A 9 -6.92 17.10 -3.12
C ARG A 9 -7.32 16.28 -1.90
N GLU A 10 -8.46 15.60 -1.95
CA GLU A 10 -8.89 14.70 -0.88
C GLU A 10 -8.12 13.38 -0.96
N HIS A 11 -7.01 13.27 -0.23
CA HIS A 11 -6.44 12.00 0.24
C HIS A 11 -6.27 12.12 1.77
N PRO A 12 -6.61 11.11 2.60
CA PRO A 12 -6.84 9.70 2.28
C PRO A 12 -8.28 9.23 2.62
N ILE A 13 -8.82 8.38 1.77
CA ILE A 13 -10.07 7.67 2.04
C ILE A 13 -9.69 6.48 2.93
N SER A 14 -10.19 6.47 4.16
CA SER A 14 -9.93 5.40 5.13
C SER A 14 -10.61 4.08 4.77
N ASN A 15 -11.56 4.11 3.82
CA ASN A 15 -12.32 2.95 3.39
C ASN A 15 -12.22 2.75 1.86
N PRO A 16 -11.39 1.80 1.38
CA PRO A 16 -11.24 1.55 -0.05
C PRO A 16 -12.55 1.07 -0.73
N ASP A 17 -13.52 0.56 0.02
CA ASP A 17 -14.81 0.08 -0.51
C ASP A 17 -15.81 1.19 -0.86
N GLU A 18 -15.54 2.43 -0.45
CA GLU A 18 -16.37 3.58 -0.81
C GLU A 18 -16.07 4.10 -2.22
N ARG A 19 -14.92 3.74 -2.80
CA ARG A 19 -14.52 4.09 -4.17
C ARG A 19 -14.90 3.00 -5.15
N LYS A 20 -16.15 3.05 -5.61
CA LYS A 20 -16.69 2.14 -6.64
C LYS A 20 -16.23 2.50 -8.07
N ASP A 21 -15.66 3.68 -8.24
CA ASP A 21 -15.22 4.26 -9.51
C ASP A 21 -13.78 3.88 -9.90
N TRP A 22 -12.98 3.38 -8.95
CA TRP A 22 -11.61 2.95 -9.24
C TRP A 22 -11.55 1.51 -9.76
N ALA A 23 -10.86 1.34 -10.89
CA ALA A 23 -10.50 0.04 -11.39
C ALA A 23 -9.49 -0.60 -10.42
N ARG A 24 -9.87 -1.70 -9.77
CA ARG A 24 -8.96 -2.49 -8.93
C ARG A 24 -8.21 -3.49 -9.80
N ASP A 25 -6.90 -3.30 -9.96
CA ASP A 25 -6.02 -4.26 -10.61
C ASP A 25 -4.96 -4.77 -9.63
N ALA A 26 -5.28 -5.87 -8.95
CA ALA A 26 -4.36 -6.52 -8.01
C ALA A 26 -3.15 -7.16 -8.72
N LYS A 27 -3.17 -7.32 -10.04
CA LYS A 27 -2.08 -7.96 -10.79
C LYS A 27 -0.98 -6.98 -11.17
N LEU A 28 -1.27 -5.68 -11.16
CA LEU A 28 -0.34 -4.64 -11.57
C LEU A 28 1.00 -4.71 -10.82
N PHE A 29 0.97 -5.03 -9.52
CA PHE A 29 2.15 -5.10 -8.65
C PHE A 29 2.41 -6.51 -8.10
N GLU A 30 1.86 -7.56 -8.72
CA GLU A 30 2.03 -8.94 -8.24
C GLU A 30 3.53 -9.32 -8.15
N ALA A 31 4.33 -8.89 -9.14
CA ALA A 31 5.77 -9.10 -9.18
C ALA A 31 6.57 -8.27 -8.15
N ASP A 32 5.97 -7.20 -7.64
CA ASP A 32 6.58 -6.26 -6.69
C ASP A 32 6.22 -6.56 -5.23
N THR A 33 5.60 -7.71 -4.98
CA THR A 33 5.32 -8.21 -3.61
C THR A 33 6.61 -8.31 -2.80
N ALA A 34 6.64 -7.63 -1.65
CA ALA A 34 7.74 -7.69 -0.68
C ALA A 34 7.54 -8.84 0.32
N HIS A 35 8.62 -9.52 0.67
CA HIS A 35 8.60 -10.61 1.64
C HIS A 35 9.33 -10.23 2.93
N PHE A 36 8.86 -10.82 4.03
CA PHE A 36 9.39 -10.53 5.36
C PHE A 36 9.92 -11.80 5.99
N ASP A 37 11.02 -11.65 6.72
CA ASP A 37 11.53 -12.72 7.57
C ASP A 37 10.55 -12.99 8.72
N TYR A 38 10.74 -14.16 9.36
CA TYR A 38 9.94 -14.56 10.50
C TYR A 38 9.93 -13.49 11.58
N ASP A 39 8.73 -13.16 12.05
CA ASP A 39 8.47 -12.19 13.12
C ASP A 39 9.03 -10.77 12.87
N ARG A 40 9.21 -10.39 11.59
CA ARG A 40 9.71 -9.06 11.20
C ARG A 40 8.73 -8.30 10.32
N SER A 41 8.82 -6.97 10.41
CA SER A 41 8.18 -6.00 9.52
C SER A 41 9.19 -5.07 8.84
N THR A 42 10.49 -5.38 8.93
CA THR A 42 11.54 -4.64 8.24
C THR A 42 11.63 -5.12 6.80
N ILE A 43 11.61 -4.18 5.84
CA ILE A 43 11.78 -4.48 4.42
C ILE A 43 13.22 -4.91 4.16
N LYS A 44 13.37 -6.06 3.49
CA LYS A 44 14.67 -6.61 3.15
C LYS A 44 15.32 -5.77 2.05
N ALA A 45 16.65 -5.68 2.06
CA ALA A 45 17.40 -4.92 1.05
C ALA A 45 17.12 -5.42 -0.39
N GLU A 46 16.88 -6.73 -0.55
CA GLU A 46 16.55 -7.36 -1.84
C GLU A 46 15.18 -6.95 -2.39
N ASP A 47 14.24 -6.55 -1.52
CA ASP A 47 12.89 -6.13 -1.93
C ASP A 47 12.76 -4.61 -2.09
N LYS A 48 13.74 -3.82 -1.62
CA LYS A 48 13.74 -2.35 -1.79
C LYS A 48 13.55 -1.90 -3.25
N PRO A 49 14.17 -2.54 -4.27
CA PRO A 49 13.95 -2.16 -5.66
C PRO A 49 12.49 -2.35 -6.13
N LYS A 50 11.78 -3.36 -5.61
CA LYS A 50 10.37 -3.60 -5.92
C LYS A 50 9.50 -2.47 -5.36
N VAL A 51 9.72 -2.13 -4.08
CA VAL A 51 9.00 -1.03 -3.42
C VAL A 51 9.25 0.30 -4.14
N ALA A 52 10.49 0.54 -4.58
CA ALA A 52 10.83 1.72 -5.39
C ALA A 52 10.09 1.76 -6.73
N ALA A 53 9.92 0.62 -7.41
CA ALA A 53 9.15 0.55 -8.67
C ALA A 53 7.68 0.93 -8.46
N VAL A 54 7.06 0.46 -7.37
CA VAL A 54 5.70 0.87 -6.98
C VAL A 54 5.64 2.37 -6.70
N ALA A 55 6.59 2.91 -5.93
CA ALA A 55 6.66 4.34 -5.62
C ALA A 55 6.79 5.20 -6.89
N ASP A 56 7.63 4.79 -7.83
CA ASP A 56 7.82 5.51 -9.09
C ASP A 56 6.58 5.46 -9.98
N TYR A 57 5.85 4.33 -9.99
CA TYR A 57 4.54 4.26 -10.64
C TYR A 57 3.55 5.25 -10.02
N LEU A 58 3.44 5.30 -8.69
CA LEU A 58 2.48 6.19 -8.01
C LEU A 58 2.82 7.67 -8.22
N LYS A 59 4.10 8.03 -8.26
CA LYS A 59 4.56 9.38 -8.61
C LYS A 59 4.14 9.76 -10.04
N ALA A 60 4.25 8.82 -10.99
CA ALA A 60 3.87 9.04 -12.38
C ALA A 60 2.34 9.10 -12.59
N ASN A 61 1.57 8.43 -11.72
CA ASN A 61 0.11 8.30 -11.81
C ASN A 61 -0.57 8.88 -10.57
N SER A 62 -0.44 10.20 -10.33
CA SER A 62 -0.90 10.85 -9.10
C SER A 62 -2.42 10.87 -8.87
N GLN A 63 -3.22 10.27 -9.75
CA GLN A 63 -4.67 10.08 -9.60
C GLN A 63 -5.03 8.67 -9.17
N ASP A 64 -4.07 7.74 -9.24
CA ASP A 64 -4.23 6.37 -8.78
C ASP A 64 -4.06 6.31 -7.26
N ALA A 65 -4.60 5.26 -6.66
CA ALA A 65 -4.37 4.93 -5.26
C ALA A 65 -3.97 3.47 -5.13
N LEU A 66 -3.20 3.19 -4.09
CA LEU A 66 -2.73 1.86 -3.75
C LEU A 66 -3.37 1.40 -2.45
N GLN A 67 -3.94 0.19 -2.46
CA GLN A 67 -4.26 -0.56 -1.25
C GLN A 67 -3.09 -1.50 -0.94
N ILE A 68 -2.66 -1.53 0.32
CA ILE A 68 -1.57 -2.38 0.79
C ILE A 68 -2.13 -3.34 1.84
N ASP A 69 -2.17 -4.63 1.50
CA ASP A 69 -2.61 -5.68 2.42
C ASP A 69 -1.39 -6.41 3.00
N GLY A 70 -1.31 -6.44 4.32
CA GLY A 70 -0.22 -7.10 5.05
C GLY A 70 -0.66 -8.46 5.59
N HIS A 71 0.12 -9.50 5.29
CA HIS A 71 -0.17 -10.87 5.72
C HIS A 71 0.87 -11.39 6.71
N ALA A 72 0.42 -12.29 7.59
CA ALA A 72 1.26 -13.12 8.44
C ALA A 72 0.86 -14.58 8.24
N ASP A 73 1.79 -15.49 8.52
CA ASP A 73 1.51 -16.93 8.46
C ASP A 73 0.70 -17.40 9.69
N GLU A 74 0.25 -18.66 9.69
CA GLU A 74 -0.65 -19.20 10.71
C GLU A 74 -0.02 -19.36 12.11
N ARG A 75 1.28 -19.10 12.26
CA ARG A 75 1.98 -19.31 13.54
C ARG A 75 1.73 -18.13 14.48
N GLY A 76 0.95 -18.35 15.53
CA GLY A 76 0.66 -17.34 16.56
C GLY A 76 -0.84 -17.17 16.77
N THR A 77 -1.23 -16.11 17.48
CA THR A 77 -2.65 -15.76 17.61
C THR A 77 -3.11 -14.94 16.40
N GLU A 78 -4.40 -14.99 16.10
CA GLU A 78 -5.00 -14.19 15.02
C GLU A 78 -4.75 -12.69 15.24
N GLU A 79 -4.90 -12.22 16.47
CA GLU A 79 -4.67 -10.81 16.81
C GLU A 79 -3.22 -10.40 16.60
N TYR A 80 -2.27 -11.28 16.97
CA TYR A 80 -0.85 -11.03 16.75
C TYR A 80 -0.54 -10.93 15.26
N ASN A 81 -1.05 -11.88 14.48
CA ASN A 81 -0.87 -11.94 13.03
C ASN A 81 -1.50 -10.75 12.32
N ARG A 82 -2.68 -10.30 12.77
CA ARG A 82 -3.31 -9.07 12.28
C ARG A 82 -2.43 -7.85 12.54
N SER A 83 -1.93 -7.67 13.76
CA SER A 83 -1.04 -6.55 14.08
C SER A 83 0.30 -6.64 13.36
N LEU A 84 0.85 -7.84 13.13
CA LEU A 84 2.08 -8.02 12.35
C LEU A 84 1.86 -7.68 10.87
N GLY A 85 0.74 -8.11 10.28
CA GLY A 85 0.32 -7.73 8.93
C GLY A 85 0.18 -6.21 8.79
N GLU A 86 -0.51 -5.57 9.73
CA GLU A 86 -0.65 -4.11 9.76
C GLU A 86 0.71 -3.40 9.79
N ARG A 87 1.64 -3.83 10.68
CA ARG A 87 2.99 -3.26 10.72
C ARG A 87 3.77 -3.43 9.41
N ARG A 88 3.58 -4.56 8.71
CA ARG A 88 4.21 -4.81 7.40
C ARG A 88 3.65 -3.88 6.32
N ALA A 89 2.34 -3.72 6.27
CA ALA A 89 1.70 -2.80 5.32
C ALA A 89 2.13 -1.35 5.57
N LEU A 90 2.18 -0.92 6.85
CA LEU A 90 2.67 0.40 7.23
C LEU A 90 4.15 0.60 6.84
N ALA A 91 5.00 -0.40 7.03
CA ALA A 91 6.40 -0.32 6.63
C ALA A 91 6.57 -0.10 5.13
N LEU A 92 5.77 -0.78 4.28
CA LEU A 92 5.76 -0.52 2.84
C LEU A 92 5.27 0.88 2.52
N ARG A 93 4.14 1.29 3.12
CA ARG A 93 3.55 2.62 2.91
C ARG A 93 4.55 3.74 3.19
N ASP A 94 5.35 3.60 4.26
CA ASP A 94 6.30 4.64 4.68
C ASP A 94 7.50 4.81 3.71
N GLU A 95 7.69 3.88 2.75
CA GLU A 95 8.70 3.95 1.69
C GLU A 95 8.17 4.46 0.33
N LEU A 96 6.85 4.66 0.18
CA LEU A 96 6.20 5.10 -1.07
C LEU A 96 6.09 6.64 -1.15
#